data_AF-A0AAV1QKF7-F1
#
_entry.id   AF-A0AAV1QKF7-F1
#
_cell.length_a   1.000
_cell.length_b   1.000
_cell.length_c   1.000
_cell.angle_alpha   90.00
_cell.angle_beta   90.00
_cell.angle_gamma   90.00
#
_symmetry.space_group_name_H-M   'P 1'
#
loop_
_entity.id
_entity.type
_entity.pdbx_description
1 polymer ?
#
loop_
_entity_poly.entity_id
_entity_poly.type
_entity_poly.pdbx_seq_one_letter_code
_entity_poly.pdbx_strand_id
1 'polypeptide(L)'
;MSVREASFIFRHTTQLHSLTLSSDTALSLFRWIRRRRVDCLLTVDELSIVPKSAQLPEGVLLKVVSSLASLLRHWTVRQLDLTELSISALDLIPLLLHNGPLKIKLSEESFQQLLALLHEVQDQDLTQSFLTKVGGDLTSCSLNWEVLQYLLQQSSAQTITVNLRKNCFLQESITRLLPFLDRIVFKRPSPSFVLTTIREIYKAQTRHIIPSLLSSLDHVISLTCRELDSVDCAALIFILQHSDRVKVNLQWTSIPTEEIESILFTLDKVSQLSVDRNLLLRLIHCCADAQQGAASDLLRTLQHRLDLSCSSCVELSEEDQTEPLSLTFADCRAVSIILRHCSLDTQLDLRDCEVEDSSLDLLLPVPDRVRLRASKAVLLQLVSLVPGSSERDAVRRAVSLCRALGGELDLSHTTLDQSVCAALAQMLDFSVWLTELDLSHCQLTDQLLLTLITHLHKVQVLDLSHNKITDAGTHRLLQLVSINPSIETVRLFNNNIVDRTPFKEDKRFEIW
;
A
#
# COMPACT_ATOMS: atom_id res chain seq x y z
N MET A 1 -24.76 38.84 -3.55
CA MET A 1 -26.10 38.39 -3.97
C MET A 1 -27.17 39.32 -3.44
N SER A 2 -28.10 39.75 -4.28
CA SER A 2 -29.24 40.56 -3.83
C SER A 2 -30.27 39.69 -3.09
N VAL A 3 -31.14 40.34 -2.32
CA VAL A 3 -32.12 39.63 -1.46
C VAL A 3 -33.13 38.79 -2.25
N ARG A 4 -33.43 39.21 -3.48
CA ARG A 4 -34.42 38.55 -4.34
C ARG A 4 -33.85 37.31 -5.02
N GLU A 5 -32.60 37.36 -5.46
CA GLU A 5 -31.95 36.25 -6.19
C GLU A 5 -31.72 35.03 -5.29
N ALA A 6 -31.21 35.20 -4.06
CA ALA A 6 -31.04 34.03 -3.17
C ALA A 6 -32.38 33.41 -2.75
N SER A 7 -33.43 34.24 -2.60
CA SER A 7 -34.77 33.74 -2.27
C SER A 7 -35.38 32.90 -3.39
N PHE A 8 -35.00 33.19 -4.64
CA PHE A 8 -35.44 32.42 -5.80
C PHE A 8 -34.71 31.08 -5.87
N ILE A 9 -33.40 31.07 -5.60
CA ILE A 9 -32.58 29.85 -5.55
C ILE A 9 -33.12 28.90 -4.48
N PHE A 10 -33.14 29.31 -3.21
CA PHE A 10 -33.56 28.43 -2.10
C PHE A 10 -35.05 28.08 -2.07
N ARG A 11 -35.90 28.72 -2.89
CA ARG A 11 -37.31 28.31 -3.05
C ARG A 11 -37.47 27.05 -3.89
N HIS A 12 -36.55 26.78 -4.82
CA HIS A 12 -36.65 25.65 -5.76
C HIS A 12 -35.66 24.53 -5.44
N THR A 13 -34.65 24.80 -4.61
CA THR A 13 -33.67 23.81 -4.18
C THR A 13 -34.06 23.20 -2.84
N THR A 14 -34.24 21.88 -2.80
CA THR A 14 -34.58 21.13 -1.58
C THR A 14 -33.37 20.39 -0.99
N GLN A 15 -32.37 20.07 -1.82
CA GLN A 15 -31.14 19.40 -1.42
C GLN A 15 -29.91 20.07 -2.05
N LEU A 16 -28.86 20.25 -1.25
CA LEU A 16 -27.55 20.71 -1.68
C LEU A 16 -26.46 19.79 -1.09
N HIS A 17 -25.46 19.48 -1.90
CA HIS A 17 -24.34 18.67 -1.44
C HIS A 17 -23.33 19.51 -0.64
N SER A 18 -22.90 20.66 -1.19
CA SER A 18 -21.97 21.57 -0.50
C SER A 18 -22.44 23.01 -0.64
N LEU A 19 -22.38 23.77 0.45
CA LEU A 19 -22.68 25.19 0.50
C LEU A 19 -21.60 25.91 1.28
N THR A 20 -20.88 26.81 0.62
CA THR A 20 -19.88 27.66 1.25
C THR A 20 -20.45 29.07 1.41
N LEU A 21 -20.42 29.60 2.63
CA LEU A 21 -20.96 30.93 2.94
C LEU A 21 -19.86 31.82 3.51
N SER A 22 -19.83 33.07 3.06
CA SER A 22 -19.11 34.10 3.81
C SER A 22 -19.85 34.45 5.11
N SER A 23 -19.14 34.91 6.13
CA SER A 23 -19.75 35.34 7.41
C SER A 23 -20.87 36.37 7.22
N ASP A 24 -20.71 37.34 6.30
CA ASP A 24 -21.72 38.36 5.98
C ASP A 24 -22.97 37.77 5.34
N THR A 25 -22.78 36.78 4.45
CA THR A 25 -23.89 36.10 3.78
C THR A 25 -24.66 35.22 4.75
N ALA A 26 -23.99 34.55 5.70
CA ALA A 26 -24.64 33.77 6.75
C ALA A 26 -25.51 34.67 7.65
N LEU A 27 -24.99 35.82 8.09
CA LEU A 27 -25.75 36.80 8.86
C LEU A 27 -26.94 37.37 8.08
N SER A 28 -26.77 37.60 6.78
CA SER A 28 -27.84 38.09 5.91
C SER A 28 -28.94 37.06 5.72
N LEU A 29 -28.59 35.79 5.50
CA LEU A 29 -29.50 34.66 5.39
C LEU A 29 -30.33 34.47 6.68
N PHE A 30 -29.71 34.55 7.85
CA PHE A 30 -30.43 34.52 9.12
C PHE A 30 -31.48 35.63 9.25
N ARG A 31 -31.12 36.88 8.91
CA ARG A 31 -32.08 38.00 8.94
C ARG A 31 -33.29 37.75 8.05
N TRP A 32 -33.14 36.95 6.98
CA TRP A 32 -34.24 36.61 6.09
C TRP A 32 -35.15 35.54 6.68
N ILE A 33 -34.56 34.48 7.26
CA ILE A 33 -35.30 33.37 7.89
C ILE A 33 -36.11 33.88 9.08
N ARG A 34 -35.52 34.73 9.94
CA ARG A 34 -36.21 35.34 11.09
C ARG A 34 -37.41 36.21 10.67
N ARG A 35 -37.37 36.80 9.48
CA ARG A 35 -38.49 37.61 8.93
C ARG A 35 -39.61 36.75 8.31
N ARG A 36 -39.57 35.41 8.46
CA ARG A 36 -40.56 34.44 7.95
C ARG A 36 -40.91 34.61 6.46
N ARG A 37 -39.95 35.00 5.62
CA ARG A 37 -40.20 35.23 4.19
C ARG A 37 -40.11 33.97 3.33
N VAL A 38 -39.66 32.83 3.89
CA VAL A 38 -39.54 31.54 3.17
C VAL A 38 -39.73 30.37 4.15
N ASP A 39 -40.64 29.44 3.85
CA ASP A 39 -40.74 28.10 4.45
C ASP A 39 -39.78 27.16 3.71
N CYS A 40 -38.48 27.29 3.95
CA CYS A 40 -37.46 26.50 3.24
C CYS A 40 -36.92 25.39 4.13
N LEU A 41 -37.43 24.17 3.92
CA LEU A 41 -36.82 22.93 4.40
C LEU A 41 -35.68 22.56 3.44
N LEU A 42 -34.50 23.12 3.67
CA LEU A 42 -33.29 22.82 2.91
C LEU A 42 -32.48 21.75 3.62
N THR A 43 -32.11 20.70 2.89
CA THR A 43 -31.14 19.71 3.35
C THR A 43 -29.78 20.03 2.73
N VAL A 44 -28.75 20.17 3.56
CA VAL A 44 -27.37 20.44 3.12
C VAL A 44 -26.47 19.34 3.68
N ASP A 45 -25.72 18.65 2.81
CA ASP A 45 -24.76 17.66 3.30
C ASP A 45 -23.58 18.34 4.02
N GLU A 46 -22.97 19.36 3.41
CA GLU A 46 -21.88 20.14 4.00
C GLU A 46 -22.08 21.65 3.90
N LEU A 47 -22.05 22.33 5.05
CA LEU A 47 -22.07 23.79 5.16
C LEU A 47 -20.74 24.28 5.73
N SER A 48 -20.00 25.08 4.97
CA SER A 48 -18.75 25.70 5.44
C SER A 48 -18.89 27.22 5.53
N ILE A 49 -18.18 27.81 6.50
CA ILE A 49 -18.19 29.25 6.73
C ILE A 49 -16.78 29.80 6.63
N VAL A 50 -16.59 30.64 5.62
CA VAL A 50 -15.30 31.24 5.27
C VAL A 50 -15.31 32.71 5.68
N PRO A 51 -14.38 33.16 6.53
CA PRO A 51 -14.27 34.58 6.86
C PRO A 51 -13.71 35.37 5.66
N LYS A 52 -14.16 36.61 5.48
CA LYS A 52 -13.61 37.51 4.44
C LYS A 52 -12.25 38.12 4.82
N SER A 53 -11.93 38.14 6.11
CA SER A 53 -10.70 38.69 6.68
C SER A 53 -10.12 37.70 7.68
N ALA A 54 -8.79 37.67 7.81
CA ALA A 54 -8.08 36.69 8.63
C ALA A 54 -8.47 36.70 10.12
N GLN A 55 -9.01 37.81 10.65
CA GLN A 55 -9.53 37.90 12.02
C GLN A 55 -10.88 38.63 12.01
N LEU A 56 -11.88 38.04 12.66
CA LEU A 56 -13.20 38.63 12.89
C LEU A 56 -13.32 39.01 14.38
N PRO A 57 -13.93 40.16 14.71
CA PRO A 57 -14.19 40.52 16.10
C PRO A 57 -15.11 39.50 16.78
N GLU A 58 -14.86 39.21 18.06
CA GLU A 58 -15.62 38.23 18.87
C GLU A 58 -17.13 38.48 18.85
N GLY A 59 -17.57 39.74 18.93
CA GLY A 59 -18.98 40.11 18.84
C GLY A 59 -19.64 39.83 17.48
N VAL A 60 -18.86 39.65 16.41
CA VAL A 60 -19.36 39.19 15.10
C VAL A 60 -19.44 37.67 15.07
N LEU A 61 -18.45 36.96 15.63
CA LEU A 61 -18.43 35.51 15.74
C LEU A 61 -19.63 34.98 16.54
N LEU A 62 -19.93 35.59 17.70
CA LEU A 62 -21.12 35.25 18.51
C LEU A 62 -22.42 35.44 17.72
N LYS A 63 -22.51 36.51 16.90
CA LYS A 63 -23.67 36.74 16.02
C LYS A 63 -23.76 35.69 14.92
N VAL A 64 -22.63 35.26 14.36
CA VAL A 64 -22.58 34.19 13.36
C VAL A 64 -23.06 32.88 13.98
N VAL A 65 -22.50 32.48 15.14
CA VAL A 65 -22.89 31.22 15.80
C VAL A 65 -24.35 31.20 16.22
N SER A 66 -24.86 32.28 16.83
CA SER A 66 -26.29 32.38 17.18
C SER A 66 -27.21 32.35 15.95
N SER A 67 -26.75 32.94 14.83
CA SER A 67 -27.45 32.87 13.54
C SER A 67 -27.48 31.43 13.00
N LEU A 68 -26.37 30.69 13.12
CA LEU A 68 -26.27 29.29 12.72
C LEU A 68 -27.13 28.38 13.58
N ALA A 69 -27.06 28.50 14.89
CA ALA A 69 -27.89 27.73 15.82
C ALA A 69 -29.39 27.92 15.53
N SER A 70 -29.77 29.11 15.07
CA SER A 70 -31.14 29.41 14.63
C SER A 70 -31.45 28.82 13.26
N LEU A 71 -30.52 28.94 12.30
CA LEU A 71 -30.62 28.34 10.95
C LEU A 71 -30.83 26.82 11.02
N LEU A 72 -30.09 26.14 11.87
CA LEU A 72 -30.17 24.69 12.10
C LEU A 72 -31.55 24.23 12.62
N ARG A 73 -32.37 25.14 13.17
CA ARG A 73 -33.77 24.81 13.54
C ARG A 73 -34.69 24.69 12.32
N HIS A 74 -34.28 25.25 11.19
CA HIS A 74 -35.05 25.28 9.95
C HIS A 74 -34.42 24.45 8.84
N TRP A 75 -33.10 24.29 8.85
CA TRP A 75 -32.33 23.55 7.84
C TRP A 75 -31.77 22.26 8.43
N THR A 76 -31.77 21.19 7.64
CA THR A 76 -31.13 19.93 8.01
C THR A 76 -29.72 19.91 7.45
N VAL A 77 -28.74 20.27 8.28
CA VAL A 77 -27.32 20.27 7.90
C VAL A 77 -26.66 19.04 8.50
N ARG A 78 -26.06 18.18 7.66
CA ARG A 78 -25.37 16.98 8.15
C ARG A 78 -23.98 17.27 8.70
N GLN A 79 -23.23 18.18 8.07
CA GLN A 79 -21.89 18.58 8.49
C GLN A 79 -21.73 20.11 8.44
N LEU A 80 -21.23 20.68 9.53
CA LEU A 80 -20.91 22.10 9.67
C LEU A 80 -19.40 22.26 9.86
N ASP A 81 -18.76 22.94 8.92
CA ASP A 81 -17.34 23.23 8.95
C ASP A 81 -17.06 24.67 9.39
N LEU A 82 -16.45 24.80 10.57
CA LEU A 82 -16.04 26.06 11.20
C LEU A 82 -14.51 26.11 11.40
N THR A 83 -13.74 25.31 10.66
CA THR A 83 -12.28 25.21 10.81
C THR A 83 -11.54 26.52 10.58
N GLU A 84 -12.07 27.39 9.73
CA GLU A 84 -11.50 28.71 9.44
C GLU A 84 -11.90 29.80 10.46
N LEU A 85 -12.71 29.45 11.47
CA LEU A 85 -13.18 30.39 12.49
C LEU A 85 -12.56 30.08 13.86
N SER A 86 -11.99 31.10 14.50
CA SER A 86 -11.49 31.05 15.87
C SER A 86 -12.59 31.43 16.86
N ILE A 87 -13.51 30.50 17.12
CA ILE A 87 -14.68 30.70 17.99
C ILE A 87 -14.31 30.34 19.44
N SER A 88 -14.72 31.16 20.41
CA SER A 88 -14.56 30.86 21.83
C SER A 88 -15.41 29.65 22.26
N ALA A 89 -14.92 28.86 23.21
CA ALA A 89 -15.59 27.65 23.70
C ALA A 89 -17.04 27.88 24.14
N LEU A 90 -17.31 28.98 24.86
CA LEU A 90 -18.65 29.32 25.36
C LEU A 90 -19.65 29.57 24.22
N ASP A 91 -19.18 30.18 23.14
CA ASP A 91 -20.02 30.52 21.99
C ASP A 91 -20.45 29.28 21.20
N LEU A 92 -19.77 28.14 21.36
CA LEU A 92 -20.09 26.88 20.69
C LEU A 92 -21.18 26.07 21.39
N ILE A 93 -21.46 26.32 22.67
CA ILE A 93 -22.48 25.59 23.46
C ILE A 93 -23.86 25.56 22.76
N PRO A 94 -24.39 26.65 22.18
CA PRO A 94 -25.67 26.63 21.47
C PRO A 94 -25.71 25.66 20.27
N LEU A 95 -24.56 25.41 19.62
CA LEU A 95 -24.46 24.43 18.53
C LEU A 95 -24.43 23.00 19.06
N LEU A 96 -23.79 22.78 20.21
CA LEU A 96 -23.80 21.48 20.89
C LEU A 96 -25.21 21.11 21.38
N LEU A 97 -25.99 22.07 21.87
CA LEU A 97 -27.36 21.82 22.33
C LEU A 97 -28.39 21.63 21.19
N HIS A 98 -27.94 21.54 19.94
CA HIS A 98 -28.83 21.29 18.80
C HIS A 98 -29.26 19.81 18.72
N ASN A 99 -30.56 19.56 18.78
CA ASN A 99 -31.14 18.20 18.85
C ASN A 99 -31.13 17.39 17.51
N GLY A 100 -30.60 17.94 16.42
CA GLY A 100 -30.56 17.26 15.11
C GLY A 100 -29.24 16.51 14.80
N PRO A 101 -29.23 15.58 13.83
CA PRO A 101 -28.01 14.89 13.39
C PRO A 101 -27.09 15.90 12.69
N LEU A 102 -26.03 16.30 13.40
CA LEU A 102 -25.09 17.34 12.96
C LEU A 102 -23.69 16.87 13.32
N LYS A 103 -22.77 16.93 12.35
CA LYS A 103 -21.33 16.82 12.59
C LYS A 103 -20.70 18.20 12.58
N ILE A 104 -19.81 18.51 13.50
CA ILE A 104 -19.14 19.81 13.60
C ILE A 104 -17.63 19.61 13.45
N LYS A 105 -17.02 20.34 12.52
CA LYS A 105 -15.56 20.50 12.43
C LYS A 105 -15.18 21.87 12.98
N LEU A 106 -14.19 21.92 13.85
CA LEU A 106 -13.69 23.13 14.49
C LEU A 106 -12.20 23.31 14.20
N SER A 107 -11.71 24.54 14.38
CA SER A 107 -10.27 24.81 14.40
C SER A 107 -9.61 24.11 15.59
N GLU A 108 -8.30 23.83 15.49
CA GLU A 108 -7.56 23.15 16.56
C GLU A 108 -7.62 23.93 17.89
N GLU A 109 -7.54 25.26 17.83
CA GLU A 109 -7.62 26.14 18.99
C GLU A 109 -9.01 26.10 19.66
N SER A 110 -10.08 26.30 18.88
CA SER A 110 -11.45 26.28 19.39
C SER A 110 -11.83 24.92 19.98
N PHE A 111 -11.35 23.84 19.35
CA PHE A 111 -11.59 22.48 19.83
C PHE A 111 -10.93 22.24 21.19
N GLN A 112 -9.68 22.70 21.36
CA GLN A 112 -8.95 22.56 22.62
C GLN A 112 -9.54 23.38 23.76
N GLN A 113 -9.92 24.63 23.48
CA GLN A 113 -10.61 25.47 24.47
C GLN A 113 -11.94 24.84 24.91
N LEU A 114 -12.69 24.27 23.96
CA LEU A 114 -13.95 23.62 24.25
C LEU A 114 -13.77 22.36 25.10
N LEU A 115 -12.77 21.53 24.82
CA LEU A 115 -12.43 20.37 25.64
C LEU A 115 -12.05 20.75 27.08
N ALA A 116 -11.24 21.79 27.25
CA ALA A 116 -10.87 22.30 28.58
C ALA A 116 -12.13 22.76 29.36
N LEU A 117 -13.01 23.51 28.70
CA LEU A 117 -14.26 23.97 29.29
C LEU A 117 -15.20 22.81 29.67
N LEU A 118 -15.35 21.79 28.80
CA LEU A 118 -16.15 20.61 29.12
C LEU A 118 -15.59 19.85 30.31
N HIS A 119 -14.26 19.74 30.42
CA HIS A 119 -13.61 19.14 31.57
C HIS A 119 -13.85 19.94 32.86
N GLU A 120 -13.82 21.27 32.81
CA GLU A 120 -14.12 22.11 33.99
C GLU A 120 -15.59 22.02 34.42
N VAL A 121 -16.51 22.00 33.45
CA VAL A 121 -17.95 22.00 33.71
C VAL A 121 -18.47 20.63 34.19
N GLN A 122 -17.82 19.54 33.77
CA GLN A 122 -18.19 18.15 34.14
C GLN A 122 -19.63 17.74 33.78
N ASP A 123 -20.30 18.44 32.86
CA ASP A 123 -21.67 18.13 32.42
C ASP A 123 -21.68 16.93 31.45
N GLN A 124 -22.41 15.88 31.83
CA GLN A 124 -22.46 14.62 31.09
C GLN A 124 -23.21 14.75 29.75
N ASP A 125 -24.35 15.45 29.75
CA ASP A 125 -25.20 15.58 28.56
C ASP A 125 -24.51 16.45 27.51
N LEU A 126 -23.87 17.53 27.94
CA LEU A 126 -23.11 18.41 27.06
C LEU A 126 -21.89 17.69 26.46
N THR A 127 -21.19 16.89 27.26
CA THR A 127 -20.04 16.09 26.80
C THR A 127 -20.45 15.00 25.82
N GLN A 128 -21.55 14.29 26.08
CA GLN A 128 -22.11 13.32 25.14
C GLN A 128 -22.54 13.98 23.83
N SER A 129 -23.19 15.13 23.91
CA SER A 129 -23.55 15.88 22.71
C SER A 129 -22.32 16.27 21.92
N PHE A 130 -21.28 16.80 22.59
CA PHE A 130 -20.01 17.13 21.96
C PHE A 130 -19.40 15.92 21.23
N LEU A 131 -19.21 14.79 21.89
CA LEU A 131 -18.64 13.58 21.29
C LEU A 131 -19.45 13.12 20.07
N THR A 132 -20.78 13.18 20.17
CA THR A 132 -21.69 12.84 19.07
C THR A 132 -21.51 13.78 17.88
N LYS A 133 -21.41 15.10 18.12
CA LYS A 133 -21.22 16.11 17.07
C LYS A 133 -19.84 16.03 16.43
N VAL A 134 -18.78 15.70 17.15
CA VAL A 134 -17.44 15.58 16.56
C VAL A 134 -17.16 14.18 15.99
N GLY A 135 -18.11 13.26 16.13
CA GLY A 135 -17.93 11.87 15.68
C GLY A 135 -16.91 11.09 16.52
N GLY A 136 -16.57 11.58 17.72
CA GLY A 136 -15.52 11.01 18.58
C GLY A 136 -14.10 11.28 18.08
N ASP A 137 -13.90 12.08 17.03
CA ASP A 137 -12.55 12.38 16.50
C ASP A 137 -11.86 13.47 17.34
N LEU A 138 -10.88 13.06 18.15
CA LEU A 138 -10.01 13.94 18.94
C LEU A 138 -8.59 13.99 18.37
N THR A 139 -8.38 13.62 17.10
CA THR A 139 -7.03 13.47 16.54
C THR A 139 -6.26 14.78 16.37
N SER A 140 -6.96 15.91 16.37
CA SER A 140 -6.38 17.25 16.40
C SER A 140 -5.90 17.68 17.79
N CYS A 141 -6.28 16.99 18.86
CA CYS A 141 -6.06 17.44 20.23
C CYS A 141 -4.85 16.80 20.89
N SER A 142 -4.12 17.60 21.66
CA SER A 142 -3.25 17.21 22.76
C SER A 142 -4.06 17.18 24.06
N LEU A 143 -4.26 15.99 24.59
CA LEU A 143 -4.98 15.70 25.82
C LEU A 143 -3.97 15.46 26.96
N ASN A 144 -4.47 15.49 28.20
CA ASN A 144 -3.79 14.88 29.33
C ASN A 144 -4.58 13.62 29.78
N TRP A 145 -4.03 12.86 30.73
CA TRP A 145 -4.68 11.64 31.21
C TRP A 145 -6.05 11.91 31.86
N GLU A 146 -6.18 13.01 32.61
CA GLU A 146 -7.41 13.35 33.35
C GLU A 146 -8.58 13.66 32.41
N VAL A 147 -8.36 14.49 31.40
CA VAL A 147 -9.34 14.81 30.34
C VAL A 147 -9.72 13.53 29.60
N LEU A 148 -8.75 12.72 29.18
CA LEU A 148 -9.05 11.49 28.44
C LEU A 148 -9.84 10.51 29.31
N GLN A 149 -9.46 10.33 30.57
CA GLN A 149 -10.16 9.45 31.49
C GLN A 149 -11.61 9.92 31.71
N TYR A 150 -11.82 11.22 31.90
CA TYR A 150 -13.17 11.80 31.97
C TYR A 150 -13.99 11.45 30.73
N LEU A 151 -13.46 11.71 29.53
CA LEU A 151 -14.15 11.43 28.28
C LEU A 151 -14.47 9.93 28.09
N LEU A 152 -13.52 9.05 28.40
CA LEU A 152 -13.71 7.59 28.30
C LEU A 152 -14.76 7.06 29.29
N GLN A 153 -14.86 7.65 30.47
CA GLN A 153 -15.89 7.30 31.46
C GLN A 153 -17.28 7.71 31.00
N GLN A 154 -17.42 8.87 30.35
CA GLN A 154 -18.72 9.33 29.86
C GLN A 154 -19.15 8.62 28.57
N SER A 155 -18.22 8.26 27.69
CA SER A 155 -18.53 7.64 26.39
C SER A 155 -19.06 6.22 26.55
N SER A 156 -20.38 6.06 26.53
CA SER A 156 -21.03 4.75 26.72
C SER A 156 -21.31 4.00 25.41
N ALA A 157 -21.41 4.72 24.28
CA ALA A 157 -21.78 4.13 22.98
C ALA A 157 -20.83 4.50 21.82
N GLN A 158 -19.97 5.51 21.98
CA GLN A 158 -19.16 6.05 20.89
C GLN A 158 -17.67 5.84 21.13
N THR A 159 -16.96 5.40 20.09
CA THR A 159 -15.50 5.25 20.12
C THR A 159 -14.81 6.60 19.95
N ILE A 160 -13.81 6.87 20.80
CA ILE A 160 -12.98 8.06 20.76
C ILE A 160 -11.73 7.77 19.94
N THR A 161 -11.49 8.55 18.88
CA THR A 161 -10.28 8.43 18.07
C THR A 161 -9.23 9.42 18.56
N VAL A 162 -8.04 8.93 18.93
CA VAL A 162 -6.93 9.77 19.42
C VAL A 162 -5.70 9.61 18.53
N ASN A 163 -4.93 10.69 18.37
CA ASN A 163 -3.65 10.64 17.67
C ASN A 163 -2.51 10.43 18.68
N LEU A 164 -1.86 9.28 18.63
CA LEU A 164 -0.80 8.95 19.60
C LEU A 164 0.41 9.89 19.52
N ARG A 165 0.72 10.46 18.35
CA ARG A 165 1.84 11.41 18.20
C ARG A 165 1.64 12.71 18.98
N LYS A 166 0.39 13.15 19.18
CA LYS A 166 0.06 14.33 20.01
C LYS A 166 -0.11 13.98 21.49
N ASN A 167 -0.22 12.69 21.82
CA ASN A 167 -0.64 12.19 23.13
C ASN A 167 0.33 11.12 23.67
N CYS A 168 1.63 11.42 23.65
CA CYS A 168 2.69 10.46 23.99
C CYS A 168 2.59 9.89 25.42
N PHE A 169 1.92 10.58 26.35
CA PHE A 169 1.68 10.11 27.73
C PHE A 169 0.96 8.75 27.78
N LEU A 170 0.23 8.38 26.73
CA LEU A 170 -0.46 7.09 26.63
C LEU A 170 0.51 5.92 26.68
N GLN A 171 1.76 6.11 26.25
CA GLN A 171 2.80 5.09 26.33
C GLN A 171 3.18 4.74 27.78
N GLU A 172 3.05 5.70 28.70
CA GLU A 172 3.37 5.52 30.12
C GLU A 172 2.17 5.00 30.93
N SER A 173 0.95 5.20 30.42
CA SER A 173 -0.31 4.90 31.12
C SER A 173 -1.06 3.67 30.59
N ILE A 174 -0.34 2.75 29.91
CA ILE A 174 -0.94 1.59 29.23
C ILE A 174 -1.83 0.76 30.16
N THR A 175 -1.35 0.45 31.37
CA THR A 175 -2.10 -0.35 32.35
C THR A 175 -3.42 0.29 32.75
N ARG A 176 -3.47 1.63 32.80
CA ARG A 176 -4.70 2.39 33.08
C ARG A 176 -5.63 2.47 31.88
N LEU A 177 -5.09 2.30 30.66
CA LEU A 177 -5.81 2.38 29.39
C LEU A 177 -6.46 1.05 29.01
N LEU A 178 -5.90 -0.09 29.43
CA LEU A 178 -6.42 -1.43 29.11
C LEU A 178 -7.94 -1.60 29.33
N PRO A 179 -8.55 -1.09 30.42
CA PRO A 179 -9.99 -1.25 30.65
C PRO A 179 -10.89 -0.47 29.66
N PHE A 180 -10.32 0.43 28.86
CA PHE A 180 -11.07 1.32 27.96
C PHE A 180 -10.75 1.07 26.47
N LEU A 181 -10.05 -0.03 26.15
CA LEU A 181 -9.65 -0.33 24.77
C LEU A 181 -10.84 -0.55 23.82
N ASP A 182 -12.01 -0.93 24.34
CA ASP A 182 -13.26 -1.05 23.59
C ASP A 182 -13.84 0.30 23.15
N ARG A 183 -13.38 1.39 23.76
CA ARG A 183 -13.91 2.75 23.56
C ARG A 183 -12.95 3.68 22.84
N ILE A 184 -11.77 3.21 22.46
CA ILE A 184 -10.73 4.05 21.88
C ILE A 184 -10.22 3.47 20.56
N VAL A 185 -9.87 4.36 19.63
CA VAL A 185 -9.22 4.04 18.36
C VAL A 185 -7.95 4.88 18.25
N PHE A 186 -6.84 4.23 17.97
CA PHE A 186 -5.54 4.88 17.87
C PHE A 186 -5.20 5.19 16.43
N LYS A 187 -5.02 6.48 16.14
CA LYS A 187 -4.45 6.95 14.89
C LYS A 187 -2.94 7.06 15.03
N ARG A 188 -2.22 6.45 14.07
CA ARG A 188 -0.74 6.41 14.01
C ARG A 188 -0.09 5.86 15.30
N PRO A 189 -0.47 4.66 15.75
CA PRO A 189 0.20 4.03 16.88
C PRO A 189 1.69 3.84 16.58
N SER A 190 2.53 4.15 17.57
CA SER A 190 3.97 3.88 17.47
C SER A 190 4.22 2.38 17.66
N PRO A 191 5.18 1.77 16.94
CA PRO A 191 5.51 0.36 17.13
C PRO A 191 5.93 0.03 18.57
N SER A 192 6.58 0.96 19.27
CA SER A 192 6.94 0.82 20.68
C SER A 192 5.70 0.72 21.58
N PHE A 193 4.67 1.54 21.34
CA PHE A 193 3.41 1.50 22.07
C PHE A 193 2.67 0.18 21.85
N VAL A 194 2.63 -0.31 20.60
CA VAL A 194 2.00 -1.59 20.28
C VAL A 194 2.73 -2.72 21.03
N LEU A 195 4.06 -2.75 20.96
CA LEU A 195 4.87 -3.77 21.62
C LEU A 195 4.67 -3.78 23.15
N THR A 196 4.72 -2.63 23.80
CA THR A 196 4.50 -2.54 25.25
C THR A 196 3.08 -2.95 25.62
N THR A 197 2.07 -2.60 24.81
CA THR A 197 0.68 -2.97 25.06
C THR A 197 0.46 -4.49 24.97
N ILE A 198 0.98 -5.15 23.92
CA ILE A 198 0.87 -6.61 23.80
C ILE A 198 1.63 -7.32 24.91
N ARG A 199 2.79 -6.78 25.33
CA ARG A 199 3.60 -7.33 26.43
C ARG A 199 2.87 -7.24 27.76
N GLU A 200 2.19 -6.14 28.05
CA GLU A 200 1.38 -6.00 29.27
C GLU A 200 0.15 -6.92 29.27
N ILE A 201 -0.55 -7.06 28.14
CA ILE A 201 -1.67 -8.00 28.01
C ILE A 201 -1.20 -9.45 28.21
N TYR A 202 -0.04 -9.80 27.66
CA TYR A 202 0.57 -11.11 27.86
C TYR A 202 0.94 -11.35 29.33
N LYS A 203 1.58 -10.39 30.00
CA LYS A 203 1.88 -10.50 31.44
C LYS A 203 0.61 -10.65 32.29
N ALA A 204 -0.45 -9.91 31.96
CA ALA A 204 -1.72 -9.97 32.67
C ALA A 204 -2.57 -11.20 32.29
N GLN A 205 -2.22 -11.90 31.21
CA GLN A 205 -2.97 -13.04 30.66
C GLN A 205 -4.45 -12.71 30.34
N THR A 206 -4.73 -11.45 29.97
CA THR A 206 -6.09 -10.92 29.79
C THR A 206 -6.62 -11.11 28.37
N ARG A 207 -6.93 -12.36 28.01
CA ARG A 207 -7.38 -12.75 26.66
C ARG A 207 -8.62 -12.01 26.15
N HIS A 208 -9.54 -11.65 27.04
CA HIS A 208 -10.80 -10.99 26.69
C HIS A 208 -10.62 -9.56 26.16
N ILE A 209 -9.46 -8.93 26.40
CA ILE A 209 -9.16 -7.56 25.95
C ILE A 209 -8.64 -7.55 24.51
N ILE A 210 -8.17 -8.68 23.99
CA ILE A 210 -7.51 -8.79 22.68
C ILE A 210 -8.40 -8.32 21.52
N PRO A 211 -9.69 -8.69 21.43
CA PRO A 211 -10.57 -8.17 20.38
C PRO A 211 -10.71 -6.65 20.42
N SER A 212 -10.82 -6.07 21.62
CA SER A 212 -10.89 -4.62 21.82
C SER A 212 -9.59 -3.93 21.42
N LEU A 213 -8.43 -4.51 21.77
CA LEU A 213 -7.13 -4.02 21.31
C LEU A 213 -7.07 -3.98 19.78
N LEU A 214 -7.43 -5.10 19.12
CA LEU A 214 -7.36 -5.19 17.66
C LEU A 214 -8.30 -4.17 17.00
N SER A 215 -9.52 -4.01 17.52
CA SER A 215 -10.44 -2.96 17.05
C SER A 215 -9.85 -1.57 17.22
N SER A 216 -9.16 -1.30 18.34
CA SER A 216 -8.51 0.00 18.59
C SER A 216 -7.33 0.29 17.65
N LEU A 217 -6.72 -0.75 17.08
CA LEU A 217 -5.57 -0.68 16.17
C LEU A 217 -5.96 -0.91 14.69
N ASP A 218 -7.26 -0.90 14.36
CA ASP A 218 -7.76 -1.20 13.01
C ASP A 218 -7.32 -2.59 12.49
N HIS A 219 -7.23 -3.56 13.40
CA HIS A 219 -6.76 -4.93 13.15
C HIS A 219 -5.33 -5.01 12.57
N VAL A 220 -4.50 -3.99 12.79
CA VAL A 220 -3.09 -3.96 12.37
C VAL A 220 -2.17 -3.99 13.58
N ILE A 221 -1.33 -5.03 13.67
CA ILE A 221 -0.21 -5.10 14.61
C ILE A 221 1.06 -4.70 13.87
N SER A 222 1.57 -3.50 14.17
CA SER A 222 2.79 -2.99 13.54
C SER A 222 3.93 -2.93 14.55
N LEU A 223 4.97 -3.74 14.33
CA LEU A 223 6.18 -3.86 15.16
C LEU A 223 7.45 -3.50 14.38
N THR A 224 7.32 -2.63 13.39
CA THR A 224 8.41 -2.22 12.49
C THR A 224 9.62 -1.64 13.22
N CYS A 225 10.82 -1.89 12.70
CA CYS A 225 12.09 -1.35 13.23
C CYS A 225 12.27 -1.66 14.72
N ARG A 226 12.01 -2.90 15.15
CA ARG A 226 12.17 -3.39 16.53
C ARG A 226 13.06 -4.62 16.57
N GLU A 227 13.69 -4.84 17.71
CA GLU A 227 14.30 -6.13 18.05
C GLU A 227 13.38 -6.81 19.05
N LEU A 228 12.88 -7.99 18.72
CA LEU A 228 12.01 -8.76 19.59
C LEU A 228 12.85 -9.75 20.41
N ASP A 229 12.66 -9.74 21.72
CA ASP A 229 13.16 -10.82 22.58
C ASP A 229 12.18 -12.03 22.57
N SER A 230 12.52 -13.12 23.27
CA SER A 230 11.63 -14.30 23.33
C SER A 230 10.30 -14.01 24.05
N VAL A 231 10.28 -13.06 24.98
CA VAL A 231 9.06 -12.63 25.69
C VAL A 231 8.16 -11.82 24.77
N ASP A 232 8.74 -10.96 23.93
CA ASP A 232 8.04 -10.19 22.91
C ASP A 232 7.43 -11.11 21.84
N CYS A 233 8.16 -12.13 21.41
CA CYS A 233 7.65 -13.16 20.50
C CYS A 233 6.49 -13.94 21.12
N ALA A 234 6.64 -14.40 22.37
CA ALA A 234 5.57 -15.07 23.10
C ALA A 234 4.33 -14.19 23.28
N ALA A 235 4.52 -12.89 23.52
CA ALA A 235 3.43 -11.93 23.61
C ALA A 235 2.71 -11.77 22.26
N LEU A 236 3.46 -11.64 21.15
CA LEU A 236 2.88 -11.57 19.81
C LEU A 236 2.08 -12.85 19.49
N ILE A 237 2.68 -14.03 19.72
CA ILE A 237 2.03 -15.33 19.53
C ILE A 237 0.75 -15.43 20.36
N PHE A 238 0.78 -15.00 21.62
CA PHE A 238 -0.39 -15.00 22.50
C PHE A 238 -1.54 -14.15 21.94
N ILE A 239 -1.24 -12.97 21.40
CA ILE A 239 -2.24 -12.13 20.72
C ILE A 239 -2.77 -12.84 19.48
N LEU A 240 -1.88 -13.36 18.63
CA LEU A 240 -2.26 -14.01 17.36
C LEU A 240 -3.16 -15.22 17.59
N GLN A 241 -2.83 -16.09 18.55
CA GLN A 241 -3.60 -17.29 18.93
C GLN A 241 -5.06 -16.98 19.33
N HIS A 242 -5.33 -15.78 19.83
CA HIS A 242 -6.65 -15.33 20.27
C HIS A 242 -7.26 -14.28 19.34
N SER A 243 -6.77 -14.21 18.11
CA SER A 243 -7.21 -13.27 17.08
C SER A 243 -7.69 -14.00 15.83
N ASP A 244 -8.37 -13.25 14.95
CA ASP A 244 -8.74 -13.73 13.63
C ASP A 244 -8.51 -12.63 12.59
N ARG A 245 -7.97 -13.03 11.43
CA ARG A 245 -7.70 -12.18 10.25
C ARG A 245 -6.91 -10.90 10.53
N VAL A 246 -5.93 -10.94 11.43
CA VAL A 246 -5.12 -9.77 11.79
C VAL A 246 -4.07 -9.47 10.71
N LYS A 247 -3.81 -8.19 10.45
CA LYS A 247 -2.68 -7.78 9.61
C LYS A 247 -1.46 -7.54 10.50
N VAL A 248 -0.32 -8.12 10.13
CA VAL A 248 0.91 -8.02 10.91
C VAL A 248 1.99 -7.37 10.05
N ASN A 249 2.59 -6.29 10.56
CA ASN A 249 3.72 -5.63 9.93
C ASN A 249 4.98 -5.78 10.80
N LEU A 250 5.95 -6.53 10.28
CA LEU A 250 7.25 -6.85 10.87
C LEU A 250 8.41 -6.36 9.98
N GLN A 251 8.19 -5.30 9.18
CA GLN A 251 9.25 -4.73 8.34
C GLN A 251 10.41 -4.20 9.20
N TRP A 252 11.62 -4.62 8.85
CA TRP A 252 12.85 -4.29 9.58
C TRP A 252 12.80 -4.71 11.05
N THR A 253 12.12 -5.81 11.34
CA THR A 253 12.01 -6.38 12.68
C THR A 253 12.98 -7.54 12.84
N SER A 254 13.85 -7.48 13.84
CA SER A 254 14.74 -8.58 14.20
C SER A 254 14.00 -9.57 15.11
N ILE A 255 13.96 -10.83 14.69
CA ILE A 255 13.33 -11.94 15.42
C ILE A 255 14.39 -13.02 15.66
N PRO A 256 14.50 -13.59 16.89
CA PRO A 256 15.39 -14.71 17.16
C PRO A 256 15.02 -15.92 16.30
N THR A 257 16.01 -16.64 15.76
CA THR A 257 15.75 -17.76 14.83
C THR A 257 14.89 -18.85 15.44
N GLU A 258 15.06 -19.11 16.74
CA GLU A 258 14.30 -20.10 17.50
C GLU A 258 12.79 -19.79 17.57
N GLU A 259 12.41 -18.52 17.46
CA GLU A 259 11.02 -18.06 17.60
C GLU A 259 10.29 -17.94 16.26
N ILE A 260 11.02 -17.98 15.14
CA ILE A 260 10.44 -17.86 13.79
C ILE A 260 9.45 -19.01 13.54
N GLU A 261 9.82 -20.23 13.92
CA GLU A 261 8.96 -21.41 13.75
C GLU A 261 7.65 -21.27 14.52
N SER A 262 7.72 -20.77 15.76
CA SER A 262 6.56 -20.52 16.60
C SER A 262 5.60 -19.49 15.98
N ILE A 263 6.13 -18.43 15.37
CA ILE A 263 5.33 -17.43 14.65
C ILE A 263 4.69 -18.04 13.41
N LEU A 264 5.42 -18.88 12.66
CA LEU A 264 4.88 -19.55 11.46
C LEU A 264 3.61 -20.37 11.76
N PHE A 265 3.57 -21.06 12.90
CA PHE A 265 2.40 -21.84 13.34
C PHE A 265 1.17 -21.00 13.69
N THR A 266 1.29 -19.67 13.74
CA THR A 266 0.17 -18.75 13.97
C THR A 266 -0.29 -18.00 12.71
N LEU A 267 0.34 -18.26 11.56
CA LEU A 267 0.00 -17.57 10.30
C LEU A 267 -1.41 -17.87 9.81
N ASP A 268 -2.04 -18.97 10.24
CA ASP A 268 -3.44 -19.27 9.98
C ASP A 268 -4.39 -18.16 10.47
N LYS A 269 -3.99 -17.43 11.53
CA LYS A 269 -4.73 -16.28 12.09
C LYS A 269 -4.43 -14.95 11.41
N VAL A 270 -3.38 -14.89 10.60
CA VAL A 270 -2.93 -13.67 9.93
C VAL A 270 -3.60 -13.55 8.57
N SER A 271 -4.14 -12.39 8.24
CA SER A 271 -4.72 -12.11 6.92
C SER A 271 -3.70 -11.52 5.93
N GLN A 272 -2.78 -10.71 6.44
CA GLN A 272 -1.73 -10.08 5.66
C GLN A 272 -0.46 -9.95 6.51
N LEU A 273 0.67 -10.38 5.97
CA LEU A 273 1.98 -10.26 6.58
C LEU A 273 2.84 -9.31 5.74
N SER A 274 3.45 -8.31 6.38
CA SER A 274 4.43 -7.42 5.76
C SER A 274 5.78 -7.62 6.45
N VAL A 275 6.80 -7.95 5.66
CA VAL A 275 8.17 -8.24 6.11
C VAL A 275 9.15 -7.63 5.13
N ASP A 276 10.38 -7.37 5.56
CA ASP A 276 11.48 -7.06 4.64
C ASP A 276 12.08 -8.34 4.04
N ARG A 277 12.88 -8.19 2.99
CA ARG A 277 13.50 -9.30 2.25
C ARG A 277 14.33 -10.26 3.12
N ASN A 278 15.00 -9.78 4.17
CA ASN A 278 15.84 -10.62 5.02
C ASN A 278 14.98 -11.49 5.94
N LEU A 279 13.97 -10.88 6.58
CA LEU A 279 13.02 -11.64 7.40
C LEU A 279 12.19 -12.59 6.55
N LEU A 280 11.79 -12.18 5.34
CA LEU A 280 11.12 -13.07 4.37
C LEU A 280 11.97 -14.29 4.06
N LEU A 281 13.26 -14.12 3.78
CA LEU A 281 14.16 -15.23 3.45
C LEU A 281 14.30 -16.20 4.62
N ARG A 282 14.42 -15.69 5.86
CA ARG A 282 14.44 -16.52 7.08
C ARG A 282 13.13 -17.29 7.30
N LEU A 283 11.99 -16.66 7.03
CA LEU A 283 10.67 -17.33 7.06
C LEU A 283 10.58 -18.43 6.00
N ILE A 284 11.07 -18.16 4.78
CA ILE A 284 11.11 -19.14 3.68
C ILE A 284 11.96 -20.36 4.08
N HIS A 285 13.14 -20.17 4.65
CA HIS A 285 13.98 -21.26 5.16
C HIS A 285 13.26 -22.10 6.21
N CYS A 286 12.72 -21.44 7.23
CA CYS A 286 12.03 -22.13 8.31
C CYS A 286 10.80 -22.89 7.80
N CYS A 287 10.05 -22.33 6.85
CA CYS A 287 8.95 -23.02 6.17
C CYS A 287 9.42 -24.20 5.30
N ALA A 288 10.57 -24.11 4.65
CA ALA A 288 11.08 -25.18 3.79
C ALA A 288 11.54 -26.41 4.60
N ASP A 289 11.98 -26.19 5.84
CA ASP A 289 12.32 -27.25 6.79
C ASP A 289 11.08 -27.83 7.50
N ALA A 290 10.02 -27.03 7.64
CA ALA A 290 8.77 -27.44 8.27
C ALA A 290 7.91 -28.36 7.37
N GLN A 291 7.55 -29.55 7.88
CA GLN A 291 6.83 -30.57 7.10
C GLN A 291 5.31 -30.33 6.93
N GLN A 292 4.74 -29.27 7.53
CA GLN A 292 3.28 -29.13 7.68
C GLN A 292 2.78 -27.75 7.25
N GLY A 293 2.09 -27.64 6.10
CA GLY A 293 1.15 -26.54 5.74
C GLY A 293 1.66 -25.09 5.70
N ALA A 294 2.80 -24.79 6.34
CA ALA A 294 3.30 -23.46 6.63
C ALA A 294 3.64 -22.68 5.36
N ALA A 295 4.13 -23.37 4.33
CA ALA A 295 4.35 -22.76 3.02
C ALA A 295 3.07 -22.17 2.42
N SER A 296 1.93 -22.85 2.57
CA SER A 296 0.65 -22.38 2.02
C SER A 296 0.10 -21.19 2.82
N ASP A 297 0.25 -21.20 4.14
CA ASP A 297 -0.12 -20.09 5.00
C ASP A 297 0.78 -18.88 4.81
N LEU A 298 2.09 -19.09 4.65
CA LEU A 298 3.05 -18.04 4.32
C LEU A 298 2.70 -17.39 2.98
N LEU A 299 2.49 -18.18 1.91
CA LEU A 299 2.08 -17.66 0.61
C LEU A 299 0.76 -16.89 0.69
N ARG A 300 -0.23 -17.41 1.43
CA ARG A 300 -1.53 -16.74 1.62
C ARG A 300 -1.38 -15.41 2.34
N THR A 301 -0.63 -15.38 3.43
CA THR A 301 -0.41 -14.16 4.23
C THR A 301 0.41 -13.11 3.48
N LEU A 302 1.31 -13.52 2.60
CA LEU A 302 2.06 -12.64 1.68
C LEU A 302 1.28 -12.29 0.40
N GLN A 303 0.00 -12.62 0.32
CA GLN A 303 -0.84 -12.37 -0.86
C GLN A 303 -0.27 -12.95 -2.16
N HIS A 304 0.39 -14.10 -2.06
CA HIS A 304 1.06 -14.79 -3.15
C HIS A 304 2.16 -13.95 -3.82
N ARG A 305 2.84 -13.08 -3.07
CA ARG A 305 4.01 -12.32 -3.54
C ARG A 305 5.22 -12.59 -2.65
N LEU A 306 6.20 -13.27 -3.22
CA LEU A 306 7.53 -13.44 -2.63
C LEU A 306 8.44 -12.34 -3.20
N ASP A 307 8.46 -11.20 -2.51
CA ASP A 307 9.26 -10.04 -2.91
C ASP A 307 10.61 -10.03 -2.17
N LEU A 308 11.66 -10.47 -2.86
CA LEU A 308 13.04 -10.42 -2.37
C LEU A 308 13.80 -9.20 -2.94
N SER A 309 13.13 -8.32 -3.67
CA SER A 309 13.70 -7.09 -4.23
C SER A 309 13.92 -6.01 -3.16
N CYS A 310 14.54 -4.89 -3.55
CA CYS A 310 14.74 -3.72 -2.69
C CYS A 310 13.49 -2.84 -2.56
N SER A 311 12.30 -3.28 -3.02
CA SER A 311 11.08 -2.46 -3.05
C SER A 311 10.67 -1.87 -1.69
N SER A 312 11.06 -2.54 -0.61
CA SER A 312 10.80 -2.13 0.77
C SER A 312 12.01 -1.52 1.45
N CYS A 313 13.13 -1.25 0.77
CA CYS A 313 14.26 -0.54 1.40
C CYS A 313 13.92 0.95 1.52
N VAL A 314 14.18 1.54 2.70
CA VAL A 314 14.19 3.00 2.83
C VAL A 314 15.33 3.49 1.94
N GLU A 315 15.03 4.41 1.01
CA GLU A 315 16.05 5.09 0.20
C GLU A 315 17.06 5.77 1.14
N LEU A 316 18.18 5.09 1.39
CA LEU A 316 19.35 5.70 1.99
C LEU A 316 20.10 6.46 0.89
N SER A 317 20.68 7.60 1.26
CA SER A 317 21.44 8.50 0.39
C SER A 317 22.47 7.75 -0.47
N GLU A 318 22.80 8.31 -1.65
CA GLU A 318 23.61 7.72 -2.73
C GLU A 318 24.97 7.09 -2.34
N GLU A 319 25.45 7.33 -1.10
CA GLU A 319 26.69 6.77 -0.54
C GLU A 319 26.51 5.40 0.17
N ASP A 320 25.28 5.05 0.59
CA ASP A 320 24.93 3.76 1.21
C ASP A 320 24.09 2.90 0.23
N GLN A 321 24.65 2.63 -0.96
CA GLN A 321 24.06 1.62 -1.84
C GLN A 321 23.94 0.32 -1.04
N THR A 322 22.72 -0.04 -0.67
CA THR A 322 22.46 -1.27 0.06
C THR A 322 22.96 -2.40 -0.82
N GLU A 323 23.98 -3.12 -0.37
CA GLU A 323 24.54 -4.24 -1.13
C GLU A 323 23.37 -5.12 -1.63
N PRO A 324 23.43 -5.54 -2.91
CA PRO A 324 22.39 -6.38 -3.47
C PRO A 324 22.29 -7.67 -2.64
N LEU A 325 21.07 -8.18 -2.45
CA LEU A 325 20.87 -9.40 -1.69
C LEU A 325 21.44 -10.57 -2.51
N SER A 326 22.55 -11.14 -2.05
CA SER A 326 23.13 -12.32 -2.66
C SER A 326 22.41 -13.58 -2.19
N LEU A 327 21.77 -14.30 -3.11
CA LEU A 327 21.08 -15.55 -2.85
C LEU A 327 22.04 -16.74 -3.01
N THR A 328 22.20 -17.48 -1.92
CA THR A 328 22.98 -18.72 -1.86
C THR A 328 22.21 -19.90 -2.43
N PHE A 329 22.91 -21.03 -2.59
CA PHE A 329 22.29 -22.30 -2.99
C PHE A 329 21.16 -22.73 -2.03
N ALA A 330 21.35 -22.52 -0.72
CA ALA A 330 20.34 -22.86 0.28
C ALA A 330 19.09 -21.99 0.12
N ASP A 331 19.26 -20.70 -0.16
CA ASP A 331 18.16 -19.76 -0.39
C ASP A 331 17.31 -20.19 -1.59
N CYS A 332 17.96 -20.47 -2.72
CA CYS A 332 17.27 -20.92 -3.93
C CYS A 332 16.57 -22.27 -3.72
N ARG A 333 17.16 -23.18 -2.94
CA ARG A 333 16.54 -24.45 -2.55
C ARG A 333 15.26 -24.21 -1.74
N ALA A 334 15.32 -23.36 -0.73
CA ALA A 334 14.17 -23.06 0.12
C ALA A 334 13.04 -22.40 -0.68
N VAL A 335 13.36 -21.40 -1.51
CA VAL A 335 12.41 -20.76 -2.43
C VAL A 335 11.77 -21.79 -3.36
N SER A 336 12.55 -22.67 -3.99
CA SER A 336 12.05 -23.74 -4.86
C SER A 336 11.07 -24.67 -4.15
N ILE A 337 11.34 -25.03 -2.88
CA ILE A 337 10.44 -25.85 -2.06
C ILE A 337 9.12 -25.11 -1.84
N ILE A 338 9.15 -23.85 -1.38
CA ILE A 338 7.92 -23.07 -1.13
C ILE A 338 7.09 -22.89 -2.40
N LEU A 339 7.73 -22.61 -3.54
CA LEU A 339 7.03 -22.40 -4.80
C LEU A 339 6.28 -23.65 -5.29
N ARG A 340 6.75 -24.85 -4.95
CA ARG A 340 6.04 -26.11 -5.25
C ARG A 340 4.72 -26.26 -4.50
N HIS A 341 4.51 -25.51 -3.42
CA HIS A 341 3.27 -25.50 -2.65
C HIS A 341 2.28 -24.41 -3.10
N CYS A 342 2.57 -23.67 -4.18
CA CYS A 342 1.66 -22.65 -4.70
C CYS A 342 0.37 -23.28 -5.27
N SER A 343 -0.78 -22.89 -4.71
CA SER A 343 -2.11 -23.25 -5.21
C SER A 343 -2.74 -22.18 -6.10
N LEU A 344 -2.30 -20.92 -5.96
CA LEU A 344 -2.74 -19.76 -6.73
C LEU A 344 -1.56 -19.15 -7.52
N ASP A 345 -1.86 -18.18 -8.37
CA ASP A 345 -0.85 -17.43 -9.11
C ASP A 345 0.06 -16.68 -8.13
N THR A 346 1.33 -17.08 -8.10
CA THR A 346 2.35 -16.54 -7.18
C THR A 346 3.37 -15.72 -7.95
N GLN A 347 3.72 -14.54 -7.46
CA GLN A 347 4.79 -13.72 -8.00
C GLN A 347 6.07 -13.94 -7.20
N LEU A 348 7.18 -14.17 -7.89
CA LEU A 348 8.54 -14.14 -7.34
C LEU A 348 9.26 -12.91 -7.91
N ASP A 349 9.74 -12.01 -7.05
CA ASP A 349 10.47 -10.81 -7.45
C ASP A 349 11.93 -10.87 -6.98
N LEU A 350 12.86 -10.94 -7.94
CA LEU A 350 14.32 -11.04 -7.81
C LEU A 350 15.04 -9.90 -8.54
N ARG A 351 14.37 -8.75 -8.77
CA ARG A 351 14.94 -7.64 -9.58
C ARG A 351 16.20 -6.99 -9.01
N ASP A 352 16.40 -7.07 -7.70
CA ASP A 352 17.55 -6.48 -6.99
C ASP A 352 18.36 -7.54 -6.23
N CYS A 353 18.35 -8.77 -6.74
CA CYS A 353 19.10 -9.89 -6.18
C CYS A 353 20.31 -10.22 -7.06
N GLU A 354 21.41 -10.57 -6.40
CA GLU A 354 22.53 -11.28 -7.01
C GLU A 354 22.38 -12.77 -6.70
N VAL A 355 22.73 -13.64 -7.64
CA VAL A 355 22.63 -15.08 -7.43
C VAL A 355 23.88 -15.76 -7.97
N GLU A 356 24.44 -16.68 -7.18
CA GLU A 356 25.57 -17.50 -7.59
C GLU A 356 25.17 -18.41 -8.77
N ASP A 357 26.03 -18.51 -9.80
CA ASP A 357 25.77 -19.11 -11.13
C ASP A 357 25.31 -20.58 -11.15
N SER A 358 25.23 -21.25 -9.99
CA SER A 358 24.71 -22.63 -9.86
C SER A 358 23.41 -22.74 -9.05
N SER A 359 23.08 -21.71 -8.27
CA SER A 359 21.94 -21.72 -7.34
C SER A 359 20.61 -21.62 -8.07
N LEU A 360 20.56 -20.89 -9.19
CA LEU A 360 19.37 -20.72 -10.03
C LEU A 360 18.91 -22.01 -10.70
N ASP A 361 19.78 -23.01 -10.84
CA ASP A 361 19.41 -24.31 -11.42
C ASP A 361 18.24 -24.96 -10.64
N LEU A 362 18.17 -24.72 -9.33
CA LEU A 362 17.13 -25.23 -8.44
C LEU A 362 15.76 -24.59 -8.66
N LEU A 363 15.72 -23.39 -9.23
CA LEU A 363 14.47 -22.69 -9.57
C LEU A 363 13.88 -23.22 -10.89
N LEU A 364 14.65 -24.00 -11.66
CA LEU A 364 14.21 -24.61 -12.91
C LEU A 364 13.86 -26.10 -12.71
N PRO A 365 12.72 -26.59 -13.26
CA PRO A 365 11.70 -25.84 -13.97
C PRO A 365 10.85 -24.98 -13.02
N VAL A 366 10.43 -23.81 -13.50
CA VAL A 366 9.56 -22.91 -12.74
C VAL A 366 8.13 -23.50 -12.66
N PRO A 367 7.47 -23.56 -11.49
CA PRO A 367 6.11 -24.07 -11.41
C PRO A 367 5.10 -23.23 -12.22
N ASP A 368 4.10 -23.88 -12.82
CA ASP A 368 3.18 -23.28 -13.81
C ASP A 368 2.43 -22.02 -13.35
N ARG A 369 2.22 -21.87 -12.04
CA ARG A 369 1.49 -20.75 -11.43
C ARG A 369 2.41 -19.62 -10.97
N VAL A 370 3.70 -19.68 -11.26
CA VAL A 370 4.66 -18.68 -10.81
C VAL A 370 4.92 -17.67 -11.91
N ARG A 371 4.80 -16.38 -11.58
CA ARG A 371 5.27 -15.26 -12.40
C ARG A 371 6.60 -14.77 -11.85
N LEU A 372 7.63 -14.74 -12.70
CA LEU A 372 8.97 -14.33 -12.34
C LEU A 372 9.23 -12.89 -12.77
N ARG A 373 9.67 -12.06 -11.84
CA ARG A 373 10.31 -10.77 -12.12
C ARG A 373 11.75 -10.88 -11.66
N ALA A 374 12.69 -10.56 -12.53
CA ALA A 374 14.10 -10.73 -12.23
C ALA A 374 14.92 -9.62 -12.89
N SER A 375 16.12 -9.40 -12.38
CA SER A 375 17.09 -8.51 -13.01
C SER A 375 17.54 -9.12 -14.34
N LYS A 376 18.04 -8.29 -15.24
CA LYS A 376 18.56 -8.76 -16.53
C LYS A 376 19.72 -9.73 -16.37
N ALA A 377 20.54 -9.55 -15.33
CA ALA A 377 21.62 -10.47 -14.98
C ALA A 377 21.08 -11.86 -14.58
N VAL A 378 20.06 -11.91 -13.72
CA VAL A 378 19.41 -13.16 -13.31
C VAL A 378 18.69 -13.81 -14.49
N LEU A 379 18.02 -13.03 -15.35
CA LEU A 379 17.40 -13.56 -16.58
C LEU A 379 18.43 -14.17 -17.52
N LEU A 380 19.57 -13.51 -17.72
CA LEU A 380 20.67 -14.00 -18.55
C LEU A 380 21.22 -15.34 -18.02
N GLN A 381 21.42 -15.45 -16.71
CA GLN A 381 21.84 -16.70 -16.05
C GLN A 381 20.77 -17.80 -16.18
N LEU A 382 19.47 -17.48 -16.01
CA LEU A 382 18.40 -18.46 -16.19
C LEU A 382 18.34 -18.98 -17.63
N VAL A 383 18.54 -18.11 -18.62
CA VAL A 383 18.60 -18.49 -20.03
C VAL A 383 19.79 -19.41 -20.31
N SER A 384 20.97 -19.12 -19.76
CA SER A 384 22.15 -19.97 -19.95
C SER A 384 22.00 -21.37 -19.33
N LEU A 385 21.14 -21.53 -18.32
CA LEU A 385 20.80 -22.80 -17.66
C LEU A 385 19.70 -23.62 -18.37
N VAL A 386 19.11 -23.10 -19.46
CA VAL A 386 18.07 -23.81 -20.23
C VAL A 386 18.55 -25.11 -20.86
N PRO A 387 19.72 -25.20 -21.54
CA PRO A 387 20.15 -26.40 -22.26
C PRO A 387 20.23 -27.68 -21.42
N GLY A 388 20.28 -27.57 -20.08
CA GLY A 388 20.10 -28.70 -19.15
C GLY A 388 21.06 -29.87 -19.37
N SER A 389 20.74 -31.02 -18.76
CA SER A 389 21.51 -32.27 -18.93
C SER A 389 20.96 -33.17 -20.05
N SER A 390 19.71 -32.92 -20.49
CA SER A 390 19.04 -33.67 -21.55
C SER A 390 18.10 -32.77 -22.34
N GLU A 391 17.81 -33.12 -23.59
CA GLU A 391 16.85 -32.39 -24.43
C GLU A 391 15.47 -32.28 -23.76
N ARG A 392 14.99 -33.37 -23.14
CA ARG A 392 13.71 -33.37 -22.41
C ARG A 392 13.70 -32.37 -21.26
N ASP A 393 14.81 -32.25 -20.54
CA ASP A 393 14.94 -31.25 -19.48
C ASP A 393 14.99 -29.84 -20.06
N ALA A 394 15.70 -29.63 -21.17
CA ALA A 394 15.74 -28.34 -21.86
C ALA A 394 14.36 -27.87 -22.30
N VAL A 395 13.55 -28.75 -22.90
CA VAL A 395 12.15 -28.44 -23.25
C VAL A 395 11.37 -28.02 -22.01
N ARG A 396 11.45 -28.79 -20.93
CA ARG A 396 10.70 -28.51 -19.70
C ARG A 396 11.10 -27.16 -19.10
N ARG A 397 12.41 -26.87 -19.05
CA ARG A 397 12.97 -25.62 -18.52
C ARG A 397 12.55 -24.43 -19.37
N ALA A 398 12.75 -24.50 -20.68
CA ALA A 398 12.36 -23.45 -21.62
C ALA A 398 10.86 -23.10 -21.52
N VAL A 399 9.99 -24.11 -21.59
CA VAL A 399 8.53 -23.90 -21.50
C VAL A 399 8.15 -23.28 -20.16
N SER A 400 8.74 -23.77 -19.05
CA SER A 400 8.46 -23.25 -17.71
C SER A 400 8.91 -21.80 -17.53
N LEU A 401 10.09 -21.45 -18.05
CA LEU A 401 10.66 -20.11 -17.94
C LEU A 401 9.87 -19.11 -18.77
N CYS A 402 9.58 -19.42 -20.04
CA CYS A 402 8.77 -18.54 -20.89
C CYS A 402 7.37 -18.29 -20.29
N ARG A 403 6.75 -19.32 -19.70
CA ARG A 403 5.47 -19.18 -18.99
C ARG A 403 5.60 -18.25 -17.79
N ALA A 404 6.65 -18.42 -16.99
CA ALA A 404 6.86 -17.61 -15.81
C ALA A 404 7.13 -16.14 -16.13
N LEU A 405 7.74 -15.85 -17.28
CA LEU A 405 8.00 -14.49 -17.75
C LEU A 405 6.76 -13.80 -18.34
N GLY A 406 5.66 -14.53 -18.56
CA GLY A 406 4.42 -13.93 -19.06
C GLY A 406 4.46 -13.52 -20.54
N GLY A 407 5.48 -13.97 -21.28
CA GLY A 407 5.62 -13.74 -22.72
C GLY A 407 6.55 -12.60 -23.12
N GLU A 408 7.16 -11.92 -22.14
CA GLU A 408 8.12 -10.84 -22.36
C GLU A 408 9.51 -11.25 -21.83
N LEU A 409 10.54 -11.10 -22.66
CA LEU A 409 11.92 -11.29 -22.26
C LEU A 409 12.76 -10.07 -22.64
N ASP A 410 13.17 -9.33 -21.63
CA ASP A 410 14.07 -8.18 -21.77
C ASP A 410 15.49 -8.57 -21.31
N LEU A 411 16.41 -8.68 -22.28
CA LEU A 411 17.84 -8.84 -22.06
C LEU A 411 18.62 -7.60 -22.52
N SER A 412 17.96 -6.46 -22.74
CA SER A 412 18.61 -5.27 -23.26
C SER A 412 19.73 -4.77 -22.35
N HIS A 413 20.78 -4.21 -22.93
CA HIS A 413 22.00 -3.79 -22.21
C HIS A 413 22.76 -4.95 -21.54
N THR A 414 22.54 -6.21 -21.93
CA THR A 414 23.37 -7.34 -21.52
C THR A 414 24.28 -7.79 -22.66
N THR A 415 25.54 -8.14 -22.36
CA THR A 415 26.45 -8.66 -23.40
C THR A 415 26.13 -10.12 -23.70
N LEU A 416 25.71 -10.41 -24.93
CA LEU A 416 25.41 -11.77 -25.37
C LEU A 416 26.62 -12.38 -26.07
N ASP A 417 27.02 -13.58 -25.63
CA ASP A 417 28.04 -14.38 -26.30
C ASP A 417 27.41 -15.54 -27.09
N GLN A 418 28.26 -16.33 -27.76
CA GLN A 418 27.81 -17.46 -28.56
C GLN A 418 27.07 -18.53 -27.73
N SER A 419 27.46 -18.72 -26.47
CA SER A 419 26.88 -19.74 -25.59
C SER A 419 25.47 -19.36 -25.15
N VAL A 420 25.28 -18.10 -24.74
CA VAL A 420 23.98 -17.56 -24.38
C VAL A 420 23.06 -17.48 -25.59
N CYS A 421 23.57 -17.08 -26.77
CA CYS A 421 22.77 -17.09 -28.00
C CYS A 421 22.29 -18.51 -28.35
N ALA A 422 23.13 -19.54 -28.18
CA ALA A 422 22.72 -20.93 -28.41
C ALA A 422 21.68 -21.41 -27.38
N ALA A 423 21.79 -20.98 -26.12
CA ALA A 423 20.82 -21.28 -25.08
C ALA A 423 19.47 -20.58 -25.32
N LEU A 424 19.50 -19.31 -25.72
CA LEU A 424 18.33 -18.53 -26.12
C LEU A 424 17.65 -19.16 -27.34
N ALA A 425 18.40 -19.60 -28.35
CA ALA A 425 17.87 -20.32 -29.50
C ALA A 425 17.08 -21.57 -29.09
N GLN A 426 17.64 -22.39 -28.20
CA GLN A 426 16.92 -23.57 -27.65
C GLN A 426 15.68 -23.17 -26.86
N MET A 427 15.74 -22.10 -26.06
CA MET A 427 14.58 -21.63 -25.34
C MET A 427 13.45 -21.20 -26.30
N LEU A 428 13.79 -20.47 -27.37
CA LEU A 428 12.86 -20.02 -28.40
C LEU A 428 12.22 -21.19 -29.16
N ASP A 429 12.98 -22.25 -29.45
CA ASP A 429 12.47 -23.46 -30.11
C ASP A 429 11.34 -24.14 -29.35
N PHE A 430 11.41 -24.14 -28.03
CA PHE A 430 10.39 -24.76 -27.18
C PHE A 430 9.38 -23.76 -26.63
N SER A 431 9.64 -22.45 -26.78
CA SER A 431 8.72 -21.40 -26.36
C SER A 431 7.42 -21.46 -27.16
N VAL A 432 6.30 -21.31 -26.45
CA VAL A 432 4.96 -21.12 -27.03
C VAL A 432 4.39 -19.75 -26.63
N TRP A 433 4.90 -19.16 -25.55
CA TRP A 433 4.32 -17.99 -24.90
C TRP A 433 5.10 -16.69 -25.12
N LEU A 434 6.33 -16.75 -25.68
CA LEU A 434 7.19 -15.58 -25.81
C LEU A 434 6.80 -14.75 -27.05
N THR A 435 6.16 -13.60 -26.81
CA THR A 435 5.69 -12.67 -27.84
C THR A 435 6.62 -11.48 -28.02
N GLU A 436 7.29 -11.05 -26.95
CA GLU A 436 8.17 -9.89 -26.96
C GLU A 436 9.59 -10.29 -26.53
N LEU A 437 10.57 -9.88 -27.34
CA LEU A 437 11.99 -10.13 -27.09
C LEU A 437 12.79 -8.86 -27.34
N ASP A 438 13.38 -8.32 -26.29
CA ASP A 438 14.26 -7.15 -26.36
C ASP A 438 15.73 -7.58 -26.16
N LEU A 439 16.50 -7.47 -27.25
CA LEU A 439 17.96 -7.68 -27.29
C LEU A 439 18.69 -6.40 -27.70
N SER A 440 18.14 -5.23 -27.37
CA SER A 440 18.77 -3.96 -27.67
C SER A 440 20.03 -3.74 -26.82
N HIS A 441 21.04 -3.03 -27.35
CA HIS A 441 22.31 -2.81 -26.64
C HIS A 441 23.08 -4.09 -26.24
N CYS A 442 22.92 -5.19 -26.99
CA CYS A 442 23.49 -6.50 -26.63
C CYS A 442 24.84 -6.84 -27.27
N GLN A 443 25.43 -5.93 -28.04
CA GLN A 443 26.65 -6.15 -28.83
C GLN A 443 26.53 -7.27 -29.88
N LEU A 444 25.30 -7.58 -30.32
CA LEU A 444 25.05 -8.61 -31.33
C LEU A 444 25.71 -8.26 -32.66
N THR A 445 26.49 -9.20 -33.19
CA THR A 445 27.05 -9.16 -34.55
C THR A 445 26.19 -10.02 -35.48
N ASP A 446 26.39 -9.89 -36.80
CA ASP A 446 25.69 -10.74 -37.79
C ASP A 446 25.88 -12.24 -37.52
N GLN A 447 27.05 -12.65 -37.01
CA GLN A 447 27.33 -14.05 -36.67
C GLN A 447 26.49 -14.54 -35.48
N LEU A 448 26.38 -13.74 -34.42
CA LEU A 448 25.53 -14.08 -33.27
C LEU A 448 24.05 -14.08 -33.68
N LEU A 449 23.64 -13.09 -34.47
CA LEU A 449 22.28 -13.02 -35.01
C LEU A 449 21.91 -14.25 -35.83
N LEU A 450 22.82 -14.75 -36.67
CA LEU A 450 22.61 -15.98 -37.44
C LEU A 450 22.32 -17.20 -36.56
N THR A 451 22.81 -17.23 -35.32
CA THR A 451 22.52 -18.31 -34.36
C THR A 451 21.08 -18.25 -33.88
N LEU A 452 20.49 -17.06 -33.78
CA LEU A 452 19.13 -16.83 -33.29
C LEU A 452 18.10 -16.85 -34.41
N ILE A 453 18.48 -16.47 -35.63
CA ILE A 453 17.54 -16.05 -36.68
C ILE A 453 16.50 -17.10 -37.02
N THR A 454 16.86 -18.38 -37.06
CA THR A 454 15.96 -19.49 -37.36
C THR A 454 14.90 -19.73 -36.27
N HIS A 455 15.14 -19.22 -35.06
CA HIS A 455 14.35 -19.46 -33.86
C HIS A 455 13.45 -18.26 -33.51
N LEU A 456 13.65 -17.10 -34.14
CA LEU A 456 12.91 -15.87 -33.88
C LEU A 456 11.49 -15.85 -34.51
N HIS A 457 11.11 -16.87 -35.26
CA HIS A 457 9.84 -16.93 -36.02
C HIS A 457 8.57 -16.84 -35.15
N LYS A 458 8.67 -17.09 -33.84
CA LYS A 458 7.53 -17.04 -32.90
C LYS A 458 7.36 -15.70 -32.20
N VAL A 459 8.37 -14.83 -32.26
CA VAL A 459 8.36 -13.51 -31.62
C VAL A 459 7.51 -12.55 -32.45
N GLN A 460 6.63 -11.78 -31.82
CA GLN A 460 5.80 -10.77 -32.49
C GLN A 460 6.50 -9.40 -32.49
N VAL A 461 7.12 -9.04 -31.37
CA VAL A 461 7.87 -7.78 -31.20
C VAL A 461 9.31 -8.11 -30.87
N LEU A 462 10.21 -7.76 -31.78
CA LEU A 462 11.65 -8.01 -31.67
C LEU A 462 12.41 -6.69 -31.68
N ASP A 463 13.12 -6.39 -30.59
CA ASP A 463 14.04 -5.25 -30.54
C ASP A 463 15.49 -5.69 -30.68
N LEU A 464 16.16 -5.24 -31.74
CA LEU A 464 17.56 -5.48 -32.05
C LEU A 464 18.35 -4.15 -32.13
N SER A 465 17.82 -3.08 -31.55
CA SER A 465 18.42 -1.75 -31.62
C SER A 465 19.78 -1.67 -30.93
N HIS A 466 20.62 -0.73 -31.34
CA HIS A 466 21.93 -0.48 -30.71
C HIS A 466 22.86 -1.71 -30.68
N ASN A 467 22.89 -2.47 -31.77
CA ASN A 467 23.78 -3.61 -31.95
C ASN A 467 24.80 -3.34 -33.09
N LYS A 468 25.54 -4.37 -33.50
CA LYS A 468 26.56 -4.31 -34.56
C LYS A 468 26.10 -5.02 -35.83
N ILE A 469 24.79 -5.02 -36.10
CA ILE A 469 24.18 -5.70 -37.26
C ILE A 469 24.47 -4.88 -38.54
N THR A 470 24.86 -5.55 -39.62
CA THR A 470 25.14 -4.92 -40.93
C THR A 470 24.08 -5.27 -41.98
N ASP A 471 24.25 -4.76 -43.21
CA ASP A 471 23.40 -5.11 -44.36
C ASP A 471 23.30 -6.63 -44.59
N ALA A 472 24.34 -7.40 -44.26
CA ALA A 472 24.33 -8.85 -44.37
C ALA A 472 23.37 -9.52 -43.37
N GLY A 473 23.39 -9.08 -42.10
CA GLY A 473 22.47 -9.56 -41.07
C GLY A 473 21.03 -9.16 -41.36
N THR A 474 20.81 -7.93 -41.80
CA THR A 474 19.45 -7.46 -42.13
C THR A 474 18.85 -8.14 -43.36
N HIS A 475 19.64 -8.52 -44.36
CA HIS A 475 19.16 -9.33 -45.48
C HIS A 475 18.54 -10.65 -45.00
N ARG A 476 19.12 -11.27 -43.98
CA ARG A 476 18.56 -12.49 -43.37
C ARG A 476 17.31 -12.21 -42.56
N LEU A 477 17.23 -11.08 -41.85
CA LEU A 477 16.03 -10.68 -41.12
C LEU A 477 14.85 -10.45 -42.07
N LEU A 478 15.10 -9.81 -43.22
CA LEU A 478 14.08 -9.63 -44.26
C LEU A 478 13.56 -10.98 -44.78
N GLN A 479 14.44 -11.95 -45.00
CA GLN A 479 14.05 -13.32 -45.38
C GLN A 479 13.17 -13.97 -44.29
N LEU A 480 13.58 -13.88 -43.02
CA LEU A 480 12.81 -14.41 -41.90
C LEU A 480 11.42 -13.79 -41.81
N VAL A 481 11.33 -12.47 -41.89
CA VAL A 481 10.08 -11.71 -41.75
C VAL A 481 9.17 -11.90 -42.98
N SER A 482 9.72 -12.20 -44.15
CA SER A 482 8.95 -12.53 -45.36
C SER A 482 8.23 -13.87 -45.25
N ILE A 483 8.81 -14.85 -44.54
CA ILE A 483 8.23 -16.19 -44.39
C ILE A 483 7.45 -16.38 -43.07
N ASN A 484 7.58 -15.44 -42.13
CA ASN A 484 6.91 -15.47 -40.82
C ASN A 484 5.96 -14.28 -40.66
N PRO A 485 4.66 -14.46 -40.96
CA PRO A 485 3.67 -13.39 -40.84
C PRO A 485 3.32 -13.03 -39.39
N SER A 486 3.75 -13.84 -38.41
CA SER A 486 3.57 -13.60 -36.98
C SER A 486 4.41 -12.44 -36.43
N ILE A 487 5.52 -12.10 -37.09
CA ILE A 487 6.36 -10.97 -36.66
C ILE A 487 5.63 -9.68 -37.05
N GLU A 488 5.27 -8.89 -36.06
CA GLU A 488 4.55 -7.62 -36.22
C GLU A 488 5.50 -6.43 -36.25
N THR A 489 6.53 -6.45 -35.40
CA THR A 489 7.49 -5.34 -35.24
C THR A 489 8.91 -5.84 -35.10
N VAL A 490 9.83 -5.25 -35.86
CA VAL A 490 11.28 -5.43 -35.73
C VAL A 490 11.96 -4.06 -35.66
N ARG A 491 12.59 -3.77 -34.53
CA ARG A 491 13.32 -2.51 -34.31
C ARG A 491 14.81 -2.71 -34.57
N LEU A 492 15.39 -1.84 -35.39
CA LEU A 492 16.80 -1.91 -35.83
C LEU A 492 17.55 -0.59 -35.65
N PHE A 493 17.07 0.30 -34.77
CA PHE A 493 17.67 1.62 -34.56
C PHE A 493 19.16 1.51 -34.23
N ASN A 494 19.98 2.43 -34.72
CA ASN A 494 21.40 2.54 -34.36
C ASN A 494 22.22 1.24 -34.54
N ASN A 495 22.05 0.58 -35.69
CA ASN A 495 22.91 -0.51 -36.18
C ASN A 495 23.83 -0.02 -37.32
N ASN A 496 24.74 -0.88 -37.79
CA ASN A 496 25.70 -0.58 -38.86
C ASN A 496 25.09 -0.82 -40.27
N ILE A 497 23.86 -0.34 -40.49
CA ILE A 497 23.09 -0.56 -41.73
C ILE A 497 23.29 0.61 -42.68
N VAL A 498 23.79 0.35 -43.89
CA VAL A 498 24.06 1.36 -44.91
C VAL A 498 22.91 1.42 -45.91
N ASP A 499 22.43 0.27 -46.40
CA ASP A 499 21.32 0.21 -47.35
C ASP A 499 19.97 0.09 -46.65
N ARG A 500 19.24 1.21 -46.62
CA ARG A 500 17.91 1.29 -46.01
C ARG A 500 16.77 1.15 -47.01
N THR A 501 17.07 0.93 -48.29
CA THR A 501 16.04 0.80 -49.34
C THR A 501 15.05 -0.34 -49.09
N PRO A 502 15.44 -1.52 -48.57
CA PRO A 502 14.50 -2.63 -48.42
C PRO A 502 13.40 -2.42 -47.36
N PHE A 503 13.63 -1.53 -46.38
CA PHE A 503 12.69 -1.33 -45.26
C PHE A 503 11.64 -0.26 -45.53
N LYS A 504 11.78 0.52 -46.61
CA LYS A 504 10.87 1.65 -46.90
C LYS A 504 9.42 1.21 -47.14
N GLU A 505 9.24 0.00 -47.65
CA GLU A 505 7.93 -0.54 -48.03
C GLU A 505 7.32 -1.45 -46.93
N ASP A 506 8.15 -2.01 -46.05
CA ASP A 506 7.70 -2.91 -44.99
C ASP A 506 7.53 -2.18 -43.66
N LYS A 507 6.27 -1.90 -43.31
CA LYS A 507 5.88 -1.17 -42.09
C LYS A 507 6.20 -1.90 -40.79
N ARG A 508 6.57 -3.19 -40.84
CA ARG A 508 6.97 -3.96 -39.67
C ARG A 508 8.36 -3.58 -39.17
N PHE A 509 9.17 -2.95 -40.01
CA PHE A 509 10.53 -2.53 -39.63
C PHE A 509 10.55 -1.08 -39.16
N GLU A 510 11.05 -0.86 -37.95
CA GLU A 510 11.33 0.46 -37.42
C GLU A 510 12.85 0.73 -37.47
N ILE A 511 13.26 1.60 -38.39
CA ILE A 511 14.68 1.93 -38.66
C ILE A 511 14.85 3.43 -38.92
N TRP A 512 15.60 4.13 -38.06
CA TRP A 512 15.83 5.59 -38.16
C TRP A 512 17.31 5.94 -38.34
#